data_AF-J5KJH2-F1
#
_entry.id   AF-J5KJH2-F1
#
_cell.length_a   1.000
_cell.length_b   1.000
_cell.length_c   1.000
_cell.angle_alpha   90.00
_cell.angle_beta   90.00
_cell.angle_gamma   90.00
#
_symmetry.space_group_name_H-M   'P 1'
#
loop_
_entity.id
_entity.type
_entity.pdbx_description
1 polymer ?
#
loop_
_entity_poly.entity_id
_entity_poly.type
_entity_poly.pdbx_seq_one_letter_code
_entity_poly.pdbx_strand_id
1 'polypeptide(L)'
;MNEIFENNTALTSLRNFYMNYKKPILLIIGTIVLLVSANLINNQIKNIQNVQAAEIYNKWIAQETDTEEGKSLSDELFDDLINSYKKTGYANIALLNQAALKAQNGDFELALNYFIALKDNTKGIGGNELLSKIASINAARIMYAQEITTKH
;
A
#
# COMPACT_ATOMS: atom_id res chain seq x y z
N MET A 1 -52.99 -35.07 26.95
CA MET A 1 -52.42 -34.07 27.86
C MET A 1 -51.07 -33.70 27.28
N ASN A 2 -50.95 -32.49 26.74
CA ASN A 2 -49.69 -31.92 26.28
C ASN A 2 -48.78 -31.75 27.48
N GLU A 3 -47.52 -32.21 27.40
CA GLU A 3 -46.35 -31.32 27.40
C GLU A 3 -45.21 -31.99 26.62
N ILE A 4 -44.73 -31.24 25.64
CA ILE A 4 -43.74 -31.60 24.65
C ILE A 4 -42.36 -31.45 25.30
N PHE A 5 -41.69 -32.56 25.63
CA PHE A 5 -40.26 -32.55 26.02
C PHE A 5 -39.35 -32.42 24.78
N GLU A 6 -39.61 -31.45 23.89
CA GLU A 6 -38.72 -31.16 22.74
C GLU A 6 -37.66 -30.11 23.07
N ASN A 7 -37.68 -29.53 24.27
CA ASN A 7 -36.78 -28.44 24.64
C ASN A 7 -35.33 -28.89 25.01
N ASN A 8 -35.01 -30.20 25.01
CA ASN A 8 -33.69 -30.69 25.47
C ASN A 8 -32.94 -31.56 24.43
N THR A 9 -33.58 -32.03 23.37
CA THR A 9 -32.93 -32.88 22.35
C THR A 9 -31.88 -32.10 21.55
N ALA A 10 -32.19 -30.86 21.16
CA ALA A 10 -31.25 -29.97 20.48
C ALA A 10 -30.09 -29.52 21.39
N LEU A 11 -30.37 -29.26 22.67
CA LEU A 11 -29.35 -28.85 23.63
C LEU A 11 -28.38 -30.01 23.95
N THR A 12 -28.92 -31.22 24.07
CA THR A 12 -28.15 -32.45 24.29
C THR A 12 -27.29 -32.79 23.08
N SER A 13 -27.81 -32.65 21.85
CA SER A 13 -27.03 -32.89 20.63
C SER A 13 -25.90 -31.87 20.47
N LEU A 14 -26.16 -30.59 20.76
CA LEU A 14 -25.14 -29.52 20.75
C LEU A 14 -24.04 -29.76 21.79
N ARG A 15 -24.43 -30.17 23.02
CA ARG A 15 -23.48 -30.53 24.08
C ARG A 15 -22.59 -31.69 23.66
N ASN A 16 -23.18 -32.75 23.09
CA ASN A 16 -22.43 -33.92 22.64
C ASN A 16 -21.47 -33.57 21.50
N PHE A 17 -21.89 -32.71 20.56
CA PHE A 17 -21.02 -32.17 19.52
C PHE A 17 -19.83 -31.40 20.11
N TYR A 18 -20.06 -30.44 21.01
CA TYR A 18 -18.98 -29.71 21.65
C TYR A 18 -18.01 -30.64 22.38
N MET A 19 -18.51 -31.60 23.16
CA MET A 19 -17.65 -32.52 23.91
C MET A 19 -16.75 -33.37 23.00
N ASN A 20 -17.28 -33.81 21.86
CA ASN A 20 -16.52 -34.59 20.86
C ASN A 20 -15.50 -33.75 20.10
N TYR A 21 -15.80 -32.47 19.84
CA TYR A 21 -14.98 -31.58 19.02
C TYR A 21 -14.32 -30.42 19.78
N LYS A 22 -14.27 -30.47 21.12
CA LYS A 22 -13.76 -29.34 21.94
C LYS A 22 -12.35 -28.89 21.55
N LYS A 23 -11.45 -29.83 21.26
CA LYS A 23 -10.06 -29.54 20.88
C LYS A 23 -9.97 -28.81 19.52
N PRO A 24 -10.53 -29.34 18.41
CA PRO A 24 -10.52 -28.63 17.14
C PRO A 24 -11.30 -27.31 17.18
N ILE A 25 -12.41 -27.23 17.93
CA ILE A 25 -13.15 -25.97 18.11
C ILE A 25 -12.26 -24.91 18.77
N LEU A 26 -11.58 -25.24 19.87
CA LEU A 26 -10.67 -24.31 20.55
C LEU A 26 -9.49 -23.89 19.65
N LEU A 27 -8.96 -24.81 18.85
CA LEU A 27 -7.89 -24.51 17.89
C LEU A 27 -8.36 -23.53 16.81
N ILE A 28 -9.55 -23.76 16.24
CA ILE A 28 -10.15 -22.86 15.24
C ILE A 28 -10.40 -21.47 15.84
N ILE A 29 -10.99 -21.40 17.03
CA ILE A 29 -11.22 -20.12 17.73
C ILE A 29 -9.88 -19.41 17.99
N GLY A 30 -8.88 -20.12 18.51
CA GLY A 30 -7.55 -19.56 18.73
C GLY A 30 -6.92 -19.01 17.45
N THR A 31 -7.05 -19.73 16.34
CA THR A 31 -6.57 -19.31 15.03
C THR A 31 -7.28 -18.04 14.54
N ILE A 32 -8.60 -17.97 14.70
CA ILE A 32 -9.40 -16.79 14.34
C ILE A 32 -8.95 -15.57 15.16
N VAL A 33 -8.78 -15.72 16.48
CA VAL A 33 -8.32 -14.63 17.35
C VAL A 33 -6.95 -14.13 16.91
N LEU A 34 -6.00 -15.04 16.62
CA LEU A 34 -4.67 -14.65 16.12
C LEU A 34 -4.74 -13.88 14.80
N LEU A 35 -5.57 -14.33 13.85
CA LEU A 35 -5.75 -13.64 12.57
C LEU A 35 -6.36 -12.24 12.76
N VAL A 36 -7.38 -12.11 13.61
CA VAL A 36 -8.01 -10.81 13.90
C VAL A 36 -6.99 -9.86 14.55
N SER A 37 -6.26 -10.32 15.58
CA SER A 37 -5.23 -9.53 16.25
C SER A 37 -4.13 -9.06 15.28
N ALA A 38 -3.65 -9.95 14.41
CA ALA A 38 -2.64 -9.60 13.40
C ALA A 38 -3.15 -8.52 12.43
N ASN A 39 -4.41 -8.60 12.00
CA ASN A 39 -5.01 -7.58 11.13
C ASN A 39 -5.12 -6.21 11.82
N LEU A 40 -5.51 -6.18 13.10
CA LEU A 40 -5.59 -4.94 13.88
C LEU A 40 -4.22 -4.27 14.04
N ILE A 41 -3.19 -5.05 14.40
CA ILE A 41 -1.81 -4.55 14.51
C ILE A 41 -1.33 -4.01 13.16
N ASN A 42 -1.53 -4.76 12.07
CA ASN A 42 -1.17 -4.30 10.73
C ASN A 42 -1.88 -3.00 10.34
N ASN A 43 -3.14 -2.84 10.71
CA ASN A 43 -3.87 -1.60 10.44
C ASN A 43 -3.31 -0.41 11.22
N GLN A 44 -2.92 -0.61 12.49
CA GLN A 44 -2.27 0.44 13.28
C GLN A 44 -0.91 0.83 12.68
N ILE A 45 -0.08 -0.14 12.27
CA ILE A 45 1.20 0.13 11.63
C ILE A 45 1.00 0.95 10.35
N LYS A 46 0.03 0.58 9.50
CA LYS A 46 -0.30 1.34 8.29
C LYS A 46 -0.69 2.78 8.60
N ASN A 47 -1.49 3.00 9.64
CA ASN A 47 -1.89 4.35 10.05
C ASN A 47 -0.69 5.18 10.51
N ILE A 48 0.20 4.62 11.33
CA ILE A 48 1.42 5.30 11.77
C ILE A 48 2.29 5.68 10.57
N GLN A 49 2.51 4.74 9.65
CA GLN A 49 3.27 5.01 8.42
C GLN A 49 2.62 6.10 7.55
N ASN A 50 1.29 6.11 7.43
CA ASN A 50 0.59 7.15 6.67
C ASN A 50 0.73 8.54 7.32
N VAL A 51 0.68 8.64 8.65
CA VAL A 51 0.88 9.90 9.37
C VAL A 51 2.31 10.41 9.18
N GLN A 52 3.31 9.55 9.39
CA GLN A 52 4.72 9.91 9.20
C GLN A 52 5.03 10.32 7.75
N ALA A 53 4.49 9.58 6.78
CA ALA A 53 4.61 9.93 5.36
C ALA A 53 3.94 11.27 5.04
N ALA A 54 2.79 11.57 5.64
CA ALA A 54 2.12 12.86 5.47
C ALA A 54 2.99 14.01 6.01
N GLU A 55 3.61 13.83 7.18
CA GLU A 55 4.50 14.84 7.77
C GLU A 55 5.71 15.14 6.87
N ILE A 56 6.37 14.09 6.37
CA ILE A 56 7.52 14.24 5.47
C ILE A 56 7.09 14.86 4.15
N TYR A 57 5.98 14.39 3.56
CA TYR A 57 5.44 14.95 2.32
C TYR A 57 5.10 16.44 2.46
N ASN A 58 4.48 16.84 3.57
CA ASN A 58 4.14 18.24 3.83
C ASN A 58 5.40 19.11 3.94
N LYS A 59 6.46 18.61 4.59
CA LYS A 59 7.76 19.30 4.62
C LYS A 59 8.36 19.40 3.22
N TRP A 60 8.31 18.31 2.45
CA TRP A 60 8.85 18.23 1.10
C TRP A 60 8.20 19.25 0.15
N ILE A 61 6.86 19.33 0.12
CA ILE A 61 6.15 20.28 -0.76
C ILE A 61 6.29 21.74 -0.32
N ALA A 62 6.60 22.00 0.95
CA ALA A 62 6.82 23.34 1.49
C ALA A 62 8.27 23.81 1.32
N GLN A 63 9.17 22.93 0.88
CA GLN A 63 10.59 23.23 0.76
C GLN A 63 10.86 24.22 -0.37
N GLU A 64 11.52 25.34 -0.03
CA GLU A 64 12.06 26.26 -1.03
C GLU A 64 13.27 25.61 -1.71
N THR A 65 13.30 25.62 -3.05
CA THR A 65 14.33 24.94 -3.87
C THR A 65 15.15 25.92 -4.71
N ASP A 66 15.11 27.21 -4.37
CA ASP A 66 15.89 28.24 -5.07
C ASP A 66 17.37 28.25 -4.64
N THR A 67 17.68 27.69 -3.47
CA THR A 67 19.05 27.53 -2.94
C THR A 67 19.55 26.10 -3.11
N GLU A 68 20.87 25.90 -3.15
CA GLU A 68 21.48 24.57 -3.21
C GLU A 68 21.12 23.71 -1.98
N GLU A 69 21.16 24.32 -0.79
CA GLU A 69 20.76 23.67 0.46
C GLU A 69 19.29 23.23 0.42
N GLY A 70 18.40 24.10 -0.07
CA GLY A 70 16.97 23.82 -0.20
C GLY A 70 16.67 22.68 -1.16
N LYS A 71 17.40 22.61 -2.29
CA LYS A 71 17.32 21.47 -3.22
C LYS A 71 17.79 20.17 -2.57
N SER A 72 18.95 20.19 -1.91
CA SER A 72 19.49 19.01 -1.23
C SER A 72 18.53 18.46 -0.18
N LEU A 73 17.88 19.34 0.61
CA LEU A 73 16.90 18.94 1.60
C LEU A 73 15.61 18.41 0.94
N SER A 74 15.18 19.00 -0.18
CA SER A 74 14.03 18.48 -0.94
C SER A 74 14.30 17.07 -1.47
N ASP A 75 15.51 16.80 -1.98
CA ASP A 75 15.91 15.48 -2.46
C ASP A 75 15.99 14.47 -1.31
N GLU A 76 16.54 14.84 -0.15
CA GLU A 76 16.56 13.97 1.04
C GLU A 76 15.15 13.61 1.53
N LEU A 77 14.25 14.59 1.62
CA LEU A 77 12.86 14.37 2.03
C LEU A 77 12.10 13.50 1.02
N PHE A 78 12.36 13.69 -0.27
CA PHE A 78 11.79 12.85 -1.32
C PHE A 78 12.28 11.41 -1.19
N ASP A 79 13.59 11.21 -1.05
CA ASP A 79 14.21 9.89 -0.91
C ASP A 79 13.72 9.16 0.34
N ASP A 80 13.62 9.83 1.48
CA ASP A 80 13.06 9.22 2.69
C ASP A 80 11.60 8.79 2.46
N LEU A 81 10.80 9.65 1.80
CA LEU A 81 9.40 9.33 1.52
C LEU A 81 9.26 8.09 0.63
N ILE A 82 10.02 7.99 -0.46
CA ILE A 82 9.88 6.89 -1.42
C ILE A 82 10.55 5.59 -0.96
N ASN A 83 11.55 5.66 -0.08
CA ASN A 83 12.24 4.47 0.43
C ASN A 83 11.59 3.92 1.70
N SER A 84 11.27 4.79 2.67
CA SER A 84 10.73 4.40 3.97
C SER A 84 9.20 4.18 3.92
N TYR A 85 8.49 4.89 3.04
CA TYR A 85 7.02 4.92 3.04
C TYR A 85 6.38 4.57 1.68
N LYS A 86 7.07 3.78 0.85
CA LYS A 86 6.66 3.42 -0.53
C LYS A 86 5.23 2.93 -0.75
N LYS A 87 4.58 2.36 0.29
CA LYS A 87 3.19 1.85 0.20
C LYS A 87 2.13 2.91 0.51
N THR A 88 2.53 4.09 0.97
CA THR A 88 1.60 5.17 1.34
C THR A 88 1.15 5.94 0.10
N GLY A 89 -0.02 6.57 0.19
CA GLY A 89 -0.51 7.45 -0.88
C GLY A 89 0.42 8.64 -1.12
N TYR A 90 1.00 9.20 -0.06
CA TYR A 90 1.92 10.34 -0.11
C TYR A 90 3.18 10.03 -0.91
N ALA A 91 3.84 8.89 -0.62
CA ALA A 91 5.01 8.46 -1.39
C ALA A 91 4.69 8.25 -2.87
N ASN A 92 3.54 7.64 -3.16
CA ASN A 92 3.12 7.40 -4.55
C ASN A 92 2.78 8.70 -5.30
N ILE A 93 2.18 9.69 -4.64
CA ILE A 93 1.91 11.01 -5.24
C ILE A 93 3.22 11.78 -5.46
N ALA A 94 4.14 11.77 -4.49
CA ALA A 94 5.44 12.39 -4.66
C ALA A 94 6.21 11.79 -5.84
N LEU A 95 6.23 10.46 -5.93
CA LEU A 95 6.89 9.72 -7.01
C LEU A 95 6.25 10.04 -8.38
N LEU A 96 4.93 10.16 -8.44
CA LEU A 96 4.22 10.59 -9.66
C LEU A 96 4.64 12.01 -10.08
N ASN A 97 4.65 12.95 -9.14
CA ASN A 97 4.98 14.35 -9.40
C ASN A 97 6.43 14.51 -9.85
N GLN A 98 7.37 13.83 -9.18
CA GLN A 98 8.79 13.84 -9.57
C GLN A 98 9.02 13.17 -10.92
N ALA A 99 8.36 12.03 -11.21
CA ALA A 99 8.44 11.40 -12.53
C ALA A 99 7.98 12.35 -13.65
N ALA A 100 6.86 13.05 -13.43
CA ALA A 100 6.34 14.02 -14.39
C ALA A 100 7.29 15.23 -14.57
N LEU A 101 7.85 15.75 -13.47
CA LEU A 101 8.81 16.85 -13.50
C LEU A 101 10.09 16.48 -14.25
N LYS A 102 10.65 15.31 -13.99
CA LYS A 102 11.84 14.80 -14.69
C LYS A 102 11.58 14.63 -16.19
N ALA A 103 10.41 14.08 -16.55
CA ALA A 103 10.01 13.96 -17.95
C ALA A 103 9.86 15.33 -18.63
N GLN A 104 9.26 16.31 -17.93
CA GLN A 104 9.12 17.69 -18.44
C GLN A 104 10.49 18.35 -18.67
N ASN A 105 11.45 18.07 -17.80
CA ASN A 105 12.82 18.59 -17.90
C ASN A 105 13.70 17.80 -18.90
N GLY A 106 13.15 16.79 -19.58
CA GLY A 106 13.87 15.97 -20.56
C GLY A 106 14.70 14.83 -19.96
N ASP A 107 14.67 14.65 -18.65
CA ASP A 107 15.32 13.53 -17.95
C ASP A 107 14.43 12.28 -18.02
N PHE A 108 14.36 11.70 -19.22
CA PHE A 108 13.49 10.57 -19.51
C PHE A 108 13.92 9.27 -18.82
N GLU A 109 15.21 9.09 -18.53
CA GLU A 109 15.71 7.92 -17.83
C GLU A 109 15.23 7.92 -16.38
N LEU A 110 15.44 9.01 -15.65
CA LEU A 110 15.00 9.10 -14.25
C LEU A 110 13.46 9.09 -14.17
N ALA A 111 12.78 9.77 -15.09
CA ALA A 111 11.33 9.73 -15.17
C ALA A 111 10.80 8.31 -15.37
N LEU A 112 11.39 7.54 -16.29
CA LEU A 112 11.01 6.15 -16.54
C LEU A 112 11.20 5.29 -15.29
N ASN A 113 12.34 5.43 -14.61
CA ASN A 113 12.62 4.72 -13.36
C ASN A 113 11.57 5.01 -12.29
N TYR A 114 11.19 6.27 -12.11
CA TYR A 114 10.15 6.65 -11.15
C TYR A 114 8.75 6.17 -11.54
N PHE A 115 8.38 6.20 -12.83
CA PHE A 115 7.12 5.60 -13.28
C PHE A 115 7.09 4.08 -13.07
N ILE A 116 8.20 3.36 -13.31
CA ILE A 116 8.27 1.92 -13.05
C ILE A 116 8.13 1.65 -11.55
N ALA A 117 8.85 2.38 -10.71
CA ALA A 117 8.73 2.26 -9.25
C ALA A 117 7.30 2.55 -8.77
N LEU A 118 6.64 3.57 -9.31
CA LEU A 118 5.24 3.89 -9.00
C LEU A 118 4.30 2.76 -9.39
N LYS A 119 4.45 2.21 -10.59
CA LYS A 119 3.68 1.05 -11.05
C LYS A 119 3.86 -0.13 -10.11
N ASP A 120 5.09 -0.42 -9.70
CA ASP A 120 5.41 -1.55 -8.84
C ASP A 120 4.90 -1.37 -7.41
N ASN A 121 4.91 -0.15 -6.88
CA ASN A 121 4.35 0.17 -5.57
C ASN A 121 2.81 0.11 -5.55
N THR A 122 2.15 0.29 -6.70
CA THR A 122 0.70 0.45 -6.78
C THR A 122 -0.04 -0.72 -7.44
N LYS A 123 0.65 -1.69 -8.03
CA LYS A 123 0.03 -2.90 -8.61
C LYS A 123 -0.43 -3.89 -7.54
N GLY A 124 -1.46 -4.67 -7.86
CA GLY A 124 -1.88 -5.83 -7.06
C GLY A 124 -2.85 -5.54 -5.91
N ILE A 125 -3.06 -6.54 -5.06
CA ILE A 125 -4.06 -6.50 -3.98
C ILE A 125 -3.67 -5.43 -2.95
N GLY A 126 -4.61 -4.52 -2.67
CA GLY A 126 -4.39 -3.40 -1.75
C GLY A 126 -3.53 -2.28 -2.33
N GLY A 127 -3.23 -2.30 -3.64
CA GLY A 127 -2.58 -1.22 -4.37
C GLY A 127 -3.56 -0.15 -4.88
N ASN A 128 -3.09 0.69 -5.80
CA ASN A 128 -3.87 1.74 -6.45
C ASN A 128 -3.86 1.55 -7.97
N GLU A 129 -4.95 0.96 -8.50
CA GLU A 129 -5.06 0.63 -9.92
C GLU A 129 -4.95 1.86 -10.83
N LEU A 130 -5.53 2.99 -10.42
CA LEU A 130 -5.47 4.24 -11.18
C LEU A 130 -4.02 4.71 -11.34
N LEU A 131 -3.27 4.79 -10.24
CA LEU A 131 -1.86 5.18 -10.28
C LEU A 131 -1.01 4.19 -11.06
N SER A 132 -1.29 2.88 -10.93
CA SER A 132 -0.58 1.85 -11.68
C SER A 132 -0.78 1.98 -13.20
N LYS A 133 -2.00 2.33 -13.63
CA LYS A 133 -2.31 2.60 -15.04
C LYS A 133 -1.65 3.88 -15.54
N ILE A 134 -1.73 4.98 -14.77
CA ILE A 134 -1.06 6.24 -15.10
C ILE A 134 0.44 6.01 -15.28
N ALA A 135 1.06 5.32 -14.32
CA ALA A 135 2.47 4.98 -14.36
C ALA A 135 2.84 4.14 -15.59
N SER A 136 2.05 3.09 -15.87
CA SER A 136 2.27 2.21 -17.03
C SER A 136 2.17 2.96 -18.37
N ILE A 137 1.18 3.86 -18.51
CA ILE A 137 0.99 4.64 -19.73
C ILE A 137 2.15 5.62 -19.94
N ASN A 138 2.58 6.33 -18.90
CA ASN A 138 3.68 7.29 -19.02
C ASN A 138 5.02 6.60 -19.27
N ALA A 139 5.30 5.47 -18.62
CA ALA A 139 6.47 4.64 -18.92
C ALA A 139 6.48 4.18 -20.39
N ALA A 140 5.34 3.70 -20.90
CA ALA A 140 5.22 3.27 -22.30
C ALA A 140 5.44 4.43 -23.29
N ARG A 141 4.95 5.64 -22.98
CA ARG A 141 5.17 6.84 -23.80
C ARG A 141 6.66 7.19 -23.90
N ILE A 142 7.38 7.15 -22.77
CA ILE A 142 8.82 7.40 -22.74
C ILE A 142 9.57 6.36 -23.56
N MET A 143 9.30 5.07 -23.33
CA MET A 143 9.93 3.97 -24.07
C MET A 143 9.69 4.08 -25.59
N TYR A 144 8.47 4.40 -25.99
CA TYR A 144 8.12 4.60 -27.40
C TYR A 144 8.88 5.78 -28.02
N ALA A 145 8.98 6.91 -27.31
CA ALA A 145 9.73 8.07 -27.77
C ALA A 145 11.22 7.75 -27.95
N GLN A 146 11.81 7.01 -27.01
CA GLN A 146 13.20 6.56 -27.10
C GLN A 146 13.43 5.62 -28.29
N GLU A 147 12.53 4.66 -28.54
CA GLU A 147 12.64 3.74 -29.67
C GLU A 147 12.66 4.48 -31.02
N ILE A 148 11.83 5.51 -31.18
CA ILE A 148 11.82 6.36 -32.39
C ILE A 148 13.16 7.08 -32.56
N THR A 149 13.75 7.62 -31.49
CA THR A 149 15.03 8.35 -31.58
C THR A 149 16.22 7.48 -31.94
N THR A 150 16.21 6.18 -31.60
CA THR A 150 17.29 5.24 -31.96
C THR A 150 17.23 4.70 -33.39
N LYS A 151 16.12 4.94 -34.13
CA LYS A 151 15.94 4.45 -35.51
C LYS A 151 16.29 5.49 -36.59
N HIS A 152 16.77 6.67 -36.18
CA HIS A 152 17.23 7.76 -37.05
C HIS A 152 18.69 8.11 -36.74
#